data_AF-A0A1I6I5Y0-F1
#
_entry.id   AF-A0A1I6I5Y0-F1
#
_cell.length_a   1.000
_cell.length_b   1.000
_cell.length_c   1.000
_cell.angle_alpha   90.00
_cell.angle_beta   90.00
_cell.angle_gamma   90.00
#
_symmetry.space_group_name_H-M   'P 1'
#
loop_
_entity.id
_entity.type
_entity.pdbx_description
1 polymer ?
#
loop_
_entity_poly.entity_id
_entity_poly.type
_entity_poly.pdbx_seq_one_letter_code
_entity_poly.pdbx_strand_id
1 'polypeptide(L)'
;MKIRKISNALAALTCIYIFIYFSTTIILSVFKLRFRVWFTDLSVKIIVIGLFICIVLAILQITKNVLKYFILLGFLFCGLIMINLLFLRPFLFQKTESTEYRDNTKYSVVAQEFPGITKDYYEYKNFLISGKTVRIHESYTVENTLSRTIIYNKNGNITEEISADSQ
;
A
#
# COMPACT_ATOMS: atom_id res chain seq x y z
N MET A 1 -18.36 -4.24 -32.43
CA MET A 1 -19.38 -4.03 -31.38
C MET A 1 -19.04 -4.69 -30.03
N LYS A 2 -18.50 -5.93 -29.99
CA LYS A 2 -18.20 -6.65 -28.73
C LYS A 2 -17.09 -5.99 -27.87
N ILE A 3 -15.97 -5.59 -28.48
CA ILE A 3 -14.82 -4.99 -27.75
C ILE A 3 -15.19 -3.69 -27.03
N ARG A 4 -15.99 -2.82 -27.66
CA ARG A 4 -16.43 -1.55 -27.06
C ARG A 4 -17.33 -1.78 -25.84
N LYS A 5 -18.23 -2.79 -25.88
CA LYS A 5 -19.04 -3.17 -24.71
C LYS A 5 -18.18 -3.68 -23.55
N ILE A 6 -17.21 -4.54 -23.84
CA ILE A 6 -16.27 -5.07 -22.83
C ILE A 6 -15.44 -3.94 -22.22
N SER A 7 -14.89 -3.05 -23.06
CA SER A 7 -14.10 -1.89 -22.62
C SER A 7 -14.89 -0.98 -21.68
N ASN A 8 -16.14 -0.67 -22.03
CA ASN A 8 -16.99 0.19 -21.21
C ASN A 8 -17.36 -0.48 -19.88
N ALA A 9 -17.67 -1.77 -19.89
CA ALA A 9 -18.00 -2.52 -18.68
C ALA A 9 -16.80 -2.60 -17.73
N LEU A 10 -15.61 -2.90 -18.25
CA LEU A 10 -14.39 -2.97 -17.44
C LEU A 10 -13.99 -1.61 -16.87
N ALA A 11 -14.13 -0.54 -17.65
CA ALA A 11 -13.90 0.82 -17.18
C ALA A 11 -14.87 1.18 -16.03
N ALA A 12 -16.17 0.87 -16.20
CA ALA A 12 -17.16 1.10 -15.16
C ALA A 12 -16.84 0.31 -13.87
N LEU A 13 -16.50 -0.97 -13.98
CA LEU A 13 -16.11 -1.80 -12.83
C LEU A 13 -14.87 -1.25 -12.12
N THR A 14 -13.86 -0.82 -12.88
CA THR A 14 -12.64 -0.22 -12.33
C THR A 14 -12.95 1.09 -11.60
N CYS A 15 -13.77 1.97 -12.19
CA CYS A 15 -14.22 3.21 -11.55
C CYS A 15 -15.04 2.94 -10.28
N ILE A 16 -15.95 1.97 -10.30
CA ILE A 16 -16.75 1.58 -9.14
C ILE A 16 -15.84 1.06 -8.02
N TYR A 17 -14.87 0.20 -8.34
CA TYR A 17 -13.91 -0.30 -7.36
C TYR A 17 -13.10 0.83 -6.73
N ILE A 18 -12.55 1.74 -7.54
CA ILE A 18 -11.83 2.93 -7.07
C ILE A 18 -12.73 3.73 -6.12
N PHE A 19 -13.97 4.01 -6.53
CA PHE A 19 -14.92 4.78 -5.72
C PHE A 19 -15.20 4.11 -4.37
N ILE A 20 -15.45 2.80 -4.35
CA ILE A 20 -15.69 2.03 -3.12
C ILE A 20 -14.44 2.05 -2.23
N TYR A 21 -13.26 1.80 -2.80
CA TYR A 21 -12.00 1.79 -2.06
C TYR A 21 -11.68 3.14 -1.40
N PHE A 22 -11.83 4.24 -2.14
CA PHE A 22 -11.63 5.59 -1.59
C PHE A 22 -12.69 5.95 -0.54
N SER A 23 -13.96 5.65 -0.82
CA SER A 23 -15.05 5.93 0.13
C SER A 23 -14.84 5.19 1.46
N THR A 24 -14.51 3.90 1.39
CA THR A 24 -14.23 3.09 2.59
C THR A 24 -12.98 3.57 3.33
N THR A 25 -11.93 3.96 2.62
CA THR A 25 -10.72 4.55 3.23
C THR A 25 -11.03 5.83 4.00
N ILE A 26 -11.88 6.71 3.43
CA ILE A 26 -12.33 7.94 4.09
C ILE A 26 -13.11 7.59 5.36
N ILE A 27 -14.10 6.69 5.25
CA ILE A 27 -14.91 6.24 6.39
C ILE A 27 -14.01 5.68 7.51
N LEU A 28 -13.07 4.79 7.18
CA LEU A 28 -12.12 4.23 8.15
C LEU A 28 -11.29 5.32 8.83
N SER A 29 -10.83 6.31 8.07
CA SER A 29 -10.03 7.41 8.60
C SER A 29 -10.80 8.24 9.64
N VAL A 30 -12.11 8.43 9.46
CA VAL A 30 -12.98 9.12 10.45
C VAL A 30 -12.95 8.37 11.79
N PHE A 31 -12.94 7.04 11.76
CA PHE A 31 -12.88 6.20 12.96
C PHE A 31 -11.46 5.93 13.49
N LYS A 32 -10.43 6.68 13.00
CA LYS A 32 -9.01 6.44 13.31
C LYS A 32 -8.55 5.01 12.97
N LEU A 33 -9.15 4.42 11.95
CA LEU A 33 -8.80 3.12 11.38
C LEU A 33 -8.14 3.30 10.01
N ARG A 34 -7.45 2.25 9.55
CA ARG A 34 -6.91 2.16 8.19
C ARG A 34 -6.94 0.72 7.71
N PHE A 35 -6.90 0.55 6.39
CA PHE A 35 -6.55 -0.74 5.85
C PHE A 35 -5.14 -1.14 6.23
N ARG A 36 -4.93 -2.44 6.37
CA ARG A 36 -3.59 -3.03 6.52
C ARG A 36 -2.76 -2.77 5.26
N VAL A 37 -1.44 -2.75 5.45
CA VAL A 37 -0.49 -2.40 4.38
C VAL A 37 -0.63 -3.38 3.22
N TRP A 38 -0.71 -4.68 3.49
CA TRP A 38 -0.85 -5.70 2.44
C TRP A 38 -2.12 -5.52 1.61
N PHE A 39 -3.24 -5.16 2.23
CA PHE A 39 -4.53 -4.96 1.55
C PHE A 39 -4.52 -3.67 0.71
N THR A 40 -3.87 -2.63 1.24
CA THR A 40 -3.60 -1.39 0.51
C THR A 40 -2.78 -1.68 -0.74
N ASP A 41 -1.71 -2.46 -0.60
CA ASP A 41 -0.81 -2.85 -1.69
C ASP A 41 -1.53 -3.67 -2.77
N LEU A 42 -2.36 -4.64 -2.34
CA LEU A 42 -3.20 -5.43 -3.23
C LEU A 42 -4.21 -4.55 -3.99
N SER A 43 -4.86 -3.62 -3.30
CA SER A 43 -5.86 -2.73 -3.89
C SER A 43 -5.24 -1.81 -4.95
N VAL A 44 -4.05 -1.26 -4.68
CA VAL A 44 -3.31 -0.45 -5.67
C VAL A 44 -2.97 -1.27 -6.90
N LYS A 45 -2.51 -2.52 -6.74
CA LYS A 45 -2.20 -3.41 -7.87
C LYS A 45 -3.44 -3.69 -8.73
N ILE A 46 -4.59 -3.98 -8.11
CA ILE A 46 -5.87 -4.18 -8.81
C ILE A 46 -6.26 -2.94 -9.62
N ILE A 47 -6.17 -1.75 -9.02
CA ILE A 47 -6.49 -0.48 -9.69
C ILE A 47 -5.57 -0.24 -10.89
N VAL A 48 -4.26 -0.40 -10.70
CA VAL A 48 -3.27 -0.19 -11.77
C VAL A 48 -3.49 -1.15 -12.94
N ILE A 49 -3.71 -2.44 -12.65
CA ILE A 49 -4.01 -3.45 -13.69
C ILE A 49 -5.31 -3.11 -14.41
N GLY A 50 -6.36 -2.75 -13.68
CA GLY A 50 -7.66 -2.37 -14.27
C GLY A 50 -7.52 -1.18 -15.23
N LEU A 51 -6.82 -0.12 -14.81
CA LEU A 51 -6.55 1.05 -15.64
C LEU A 51 -5.68 0.71 -16.85
N PHE A 52 -4.65 -0.13 -16.67
CA PHE A 52 -3.79 -0.58 -17.76
C PHE A 52 -4.59 -1.29 -18.86
N ILE A 53 -5.45 -2.25 -18.47
CA ILE A 53 -6.30 -2.96 -19.42
C ILE A 53 -7.28 -2.00 -20.11
N CYS A 54 -7.86 -1.04 -19.38
CA CYS A 54 -8.75 -0.03 -19.97
C CYS A 54 -8.05 0.79 -21.06
N ILE A 55 -6.79 1.20 -20.83
CA ILE A 55 -6.01 1.96 -21.80
C ILE A 55 -5.67 1.10 -23.03
N VAL A 56 -5.25 -0.16 -22.84
CA VAL A 56 -5.02 -1.08 -23.96
C VAL A 56 -6.29 -1.26 -24.80
N LEU A 57 -7.44 -1.48 -24.16
CA LEU A 57 -8.72 -1.63 -24.84
C LEU A 57 -9.15 -0.35 -25.58
N ALA A 58 -8.80 0.83 -25.07
CA ALA A 58 -9.03 2.10 -25.75
C ALA A 58 -8.12 2.24 -26.98
N ILE A 59 -6.83 1.94 -26.87
CA ILE A 59 -5.86 1.97 -27.98
C ILE A 59 -6.27 0.99 -29.09
N LEU A 60 -6.77 -0.20 -28.73
CA LEU A 60 -7.20 -1.20 -29.71
C LEU A 60 -8.36 -0.73 -30.60
N GLN A 61 -9.14 0.26 -30.16
CA GLN A 61 -10.26 0.86 -30.91
C GLN A 61 -9.81 1.93 -31.92
N ILE A 62 -8.54 2.34 -31.90
CA ILE A 62 -7.98 3.28 -32.89
C ILE A 62 -7.96 2.62 -34.27
N THR A 63 -8.49 3.32 -35.28
CA THR A 63 -8.62 2.82 -36.66
C THR A 63 -7.32 2.93 -37.47
N LYS A 64 -6.49 3.94 -37.19
CA LYS A 64 -5.22 4.16 -37.89
C LYS A 64 -4.13 3.22 -37.35
N ASN A 65 -3.76 2.21 -38.14
CA ASN A 65 -2.83 1.16 -37.73
C ASN A 65 -1.44 1.67 -37.28
N VAL A 66 -0.81 2.58 -38.04
CA VAL A 66 0.52 3.12 -37.69
C VAL A 66 0.50 3.86 -36.35
N LEU A 67 -0.49 4.74 -36.17
CA LEU A 67 -0.66 5.50 -34.93
C LEU A 67 -0.96 4.58 -33.74
N LYS A 68 -1.82 3.57 -33.96
CA LYS A 68 -2.15 2.55 -32.95
C LYS A 68 -0.91 1.82 -32.44
N TYR A 69 -0.06 1.33 -33.34
CA TYR A 69 1.15 0.61 -32.93
C TYR A 69 2.16 1.52 -32.23
N PHE A 70 2.32 2.77 -32.69
CA PHE A 70 3.21 3.73 -32.04
C PHE A 70 2.77 4.05 -30.61
N ILE A 71 1.48 4.33 -30.40
CA ILE A 71 0.91 4.59 -29.06
C ILE A 71 1.01 3.34 -28.19
N LEU A 72 0.72 2.15 -28.73
CA LEU A 72 0.81 0.90 -27.98
C LEU A 72 2.24 0.63 -27.51
N LEU A 73 3.24 0.86 -28.37
CA LEU A 73 4.65 0.65 -28.05
C LEU A 73 5.11 1.61 -26.95
N GLY A 74 4.77 2.90 -27.06
CA GLY A 74 5.06 3.89 -26.02
C GLY A 74 4.39 3.56 -24.69
N PHE A 75 3.12 3.13 -24.73
CA PHE A 75 2.39 2.71 -23.54
C PHE A 75 2.99 1.47 -22.88
N LEU A 76 3.46 0.50 -23.68
CA LEU A 76 4.09 -0.72 -23.18
C LEU A 76 5.43 -0.43 -22.52
N PHE A 77 6.21 0.49 -23.07
CA PHE A 77 7.46 0.96 -22.46
C PHE A 77 7.20 1.66 -21.12
N CYS A 78 6.22 2.57 -21.07
CA CYS A 78 5.82 3.23 -19.83
C CYS A 78 5.27 2.23 -18.79
N GLY A 79 4.48 1.26 -19.25
CA GLY A 79 3.95 0.16 -18.44
C GLY A 79 5.06 -0.69 -17.82
N LEU A 80 6.12 -0.98 -18.57
CA LEU A 80 7.27 -1.74 -18.07
C LEU A 80 7.98 -1.00 -16.93
N ILE A 81 8.18 0.32 -17.07
CA ILE A 81 8.76 1.17 -16.02
C ILE A 81 7.85 1.16 -14.78
N MET A 82 6.55 1.37 -14.97
CA MET A 82 5.56 1.36 -13.89
C MET A 82 5.50 0.03 -13.15
N ILE A 83 5.55 -1.11 -13.86
CA ILE A 83 5.59 -2.44 -13.26
C ILE A 83 6.86 -2.59 -12.41
N ASN A 84 8.02 -2.18 -12.93
CA ASN A 84 9.25 -2.24 -12.15
C ASN A 84 9.13 -1.42 -10.86
N LEU A 85 8.63 -0.18 -10.94
CA LEU A 85 8.43 0.65 -9.76
C LEU A 85 7.41 0.06 -8.79
N LEU A 86 6.29 -0.47 -9.25
CA LEU A 86 5.21 -0.95 -8.39
C LEU A 86 5.56 -2.28 -7.68
N PHE A 87 6.24 -3.19 -8.39
CA PHE A 87 6.53 -4.53 -7.90
C PHE A 87 7.90 -4.66 -7.25
N LEU A 88 8.90 -3.83 -7.62
CA LEU A 88 10.19 -3.81 -6.92
C LEU A 88 10.18 -2.90 -5.68
N ARG A 89 9.26 -1.95 -5.55
CA ARG A 89 9.20 -1.07 -4.36
C ARG A 89 9.17 -1.82 -3.02
N PRO A 90 8.35 -2.87 -2.80
CA PRO A 90 8.37 -3.61 -1.54
C PRO A 90 9.74 -4.24 -1.26
N PHE A 91 10.47 -4.65 -2.29
CA PHE A 91 11.80 -5.24 -2.20
C PHE A 91 12.88 -4.17 -1.96
N LEU A 92 12.80 -3.02 -2.62
CA LEU A 92 13.76 -1.92 -2.46
C LEU A 92 13.65 -1.22 -1.11
N PHE A 93 12.44 -1.11 -0.57
CA PHE A 93 12.18 -0.45 0.72
C PHE A 93 11.97 -1.44 1.87
N GLN A 94 12.06 -2.75 1.61
CA GLN A 94 11.96 -3.86 2.58
C GLN A 94 10.86 -3.65 3.62
N LYS A 95 9.67 -3.25 3.14
CA LYS A 95 8.54 -2.95 4.00
C LYS A 95 7.69 -4.20 4.15
N THR A 96 7.71 -4.82 5.32
CA THR A 96 6.97 -6.04 5.61
C THR A 96 5.90 -5.78 6.67
N GLU A 97 4.75 -6.44 6.54
CA GLU A 97 3.71 -6.40 7.56
C GLU A 97 3.56 -7.78 8.19
N SER A 98 3.75 -7.86 9.49
CA SER A 98 3.58 -9.07 10.30
C SER A 98 2.49 -8.84 11.35
N THR A 99 2.17 -9.91 12.08
CA THR A 99 1.28 -9.83 13.22
C THR A 99 2.03 -10.40 14.42
N GLU A 100 2.20 -9.59 15.46
CA GLU A 100 2.98 -9.95 16.64
C GLU A 100 2.13 -9.78 17.89
N TYR A 101 2.44 -10.55 18.94
CA TYR A 101 1.86 -10.38 20.27
C TYR A 101 2.88 -9.71 21.18
N ARG A 102 2.44 -8.71 21.94
CA ARG A 102 3.21 -8.06 23.01
C ARG A 102 2.31 -7.89 24.22
N ASP A 103 2.73 -8.39 25.38
CA ASP A 103 1.97 -8.30 26.64
C ASP A 103 0.51 -8.76 26.48
N ASN A 104 0.31 -9.93 25.87
CA ASN A 104 -0.99 -10.51 25.51
C ASN A 104 -1.86 -9.68 24.55
N THR A 105 -1.34 -8.58 24.01
CA THR A 105 -2.04 -7.73 23.03
C THR A 105 -1.52 -8.00 21.63
N LYS A 106 -2.44 -8.18 20.67
CA LYS A 106 -2.13 -8.43 19.27
C LYS A 106 -1.94 -7.12 18.51
N TYR A 107 -0.83 -7.01 17.77
CA TYR A 107 -0.49 -5.84 16.96
C TYR A 107 -0.30 -6.21 15.49
N SER A 108 -0.62 -5.26 14.61
CA SER A 108 -0.18 -5.28 13.23
C SER A 108 1.13 -4.52 13.17
N VAL A 109 2.23 -5.21 12.84
CA VAL A 109 3.57 -4.63 12.87
C VAL A 109 4.01 -4.35 11.45
N VAL A 110 4.48 -3.14 11.21
CA VAL A 110 5.04 -2.74 9.93
C VAL A 110 6.52 -2.52 10.14
N ALA A 111 7.33 -3.45 9.63
CA ALA A 111 8.77 -3.33 9.65
C ALA A 111 9.26 -2.65 8.36
N GLN A 112 10.25 -1.80 8.48
CA GLN A 112 10.95 -1.17 7.36
C GLN A 112 12.44 -1.24 7.65
N GLU A 113 13.22 -1.78 6.72
CA GLU A 113 14.66 -2.01 6.93
C GLU A 113 15.57 -0.94 6.30
N PHE A 114 15.05 -0.13 5.37
CA PHE A 114 15.83 0.92 4.69
C PHE A 114 15.19 2.31 4.85
N PRO A 115 15.93 3.36 5.28
CA PRO A 115 17.39 3.41 5.50
C PRO A 115 17.88 2.90 6.87
N GLY A 116 16.98 2.41 7.72
CA GLY A 116 17.31 1.78 9.00
C GLY A 116 16.17 0.89 9.45
N ILE A 117 16.44 -0.04 10.37
CA ILE A 117 15.46 -1.05 10.81
C ILE A 117 14.52 -0.40 11.82
N THR A 118 13.26 -0.26 11.43
CA THR A 118 12.19 0.30 12.28
C THR A 118 11.00 -0.63 12.30
N LYS A 119 10.27 -0.67 13.42
CA LYS A 119 9.01 -1.39 13.56
C LYS A 119 7.96 -0.48 14.14
N ASP A 120 6.88 -0.30 13.39
CA ASP A 120 5.70 0.40 13.86
C ASP A 120 4.61 -0.60 14.26
N TYR A 121 4.18 -0.53 15.51
CA TYR A 121 3.10 -1.34 16.06
C TYR A 121 1.78 -0.59 15.99
N TYR A 122 0.81 -1.17 15.29
CA TYR A 122 -0.55 -0.64 15.19
C TYR A 122 -1.53 -1.59 15.85
N GLU A 123 -2.61 -1.05 16.41
CA GLU A 123 -3.66 -1.87 17.01
C GLU A 123 -4.26 -2.82 15.96
N TYR A 124 -4.22 -4.12 16.22
CA TYR A 124 -4.83 -5.11 15.33
C TYR A 124 -6.34 -5.11 15.53
N LYS A 125 -7.12 -4.93 14.45
CA LYS A 125 -8.58 -5.08 14.50
C LYS A 125 -9.03 -6.37 13.85
N ASN A 126 -8.64 -6.61 12.61
CA ASN A 126 -8.95 -7.84 11.89
C ASN A 126 -7.97 -8.05 10.73
N PHE A 127 -8.27 -9.03 9.88
CA PHE A 127 -7.44 -9.37 8.73
C PHE A 127 -7.21 -8.21 7.75
N LEU A 128 -8.18 -7.30 7.58
CA LEU A 128 -8.16 -6.21 6.61
C LEU A 128 -7.84 -4.85 7.25
N ILE A 129 -8.14 -4.66 8.53
CA ILE A 129 -8.16 -3.36 9.20
C ILE A 129 -7.21 -3.34 10.39
N SER A 130 -6.51 -2.22 10.54
CA SER A 130 -5.68 -1.87 11.70
C SER A 130 -6.02 -0.46 12.21
N GLY A 131 -5.56 -0.14 13.42
CA GLY A 131 -5.56 1.24 13.90
C GLY A 131 -4.69 2.14 13.01
N LYS A 132 -5.09 3.41 12.87
CA LYS A 132 -4.34 4.40 12.10
C LYS A 132 -3.13 4.96 12.85
N THR A 133 -3.22 5.00 14.18
CA THR A 133 -2.21 5.58 15.07
C THR A 133 -1.19 4.52 15.47
N VAL A 134 0.10 4.85 15.35
CA VAL A 134 1.19 4.04 15.91
C VAL A 134 1.04 3.99 17.42
N ARG A 135 1.22 2.82 18.02
CA ARG A 135 1.20 2.59 19.47
C ARG A 135 2.60 2.47 20.02
N ILE A 136 3.48 1.82 19.27
CA ILE A 136 4.88 1.64 19.61
C ILE A 136 5.68 1.83 18.35
N HIS A 137 6.71 2.66 18.41
CA HIS A 137 7.72 2.78 17.37
C HIS A 137 9.04 2.28 17.94
N GLU A 138 9.63 1.31 17.27
CA GLU A 138 10.95 0.82 17.62
C GLU A 138 11.93 1.14 16.50
N SER A 139 13.08 1.66 16.88
CA SER A 139 14.22 1.82 16.01
C SER A 139 15.32 0.85 16.46
N TYR A 140 16.00 0.27 15.48
CA TYR A 140 17.09 -0.66 15.68
C TYR A 140 18.34 -0.13 14.98
N THR A 141 19.50 -0.48 15.50
CA THR A 141 20.79 -0.21 14.88
C THR A 141 20.99 -1.09 13.64
N VAL A 142 22.07 -0.84 12.89
CA VAL A 142 22.49 -1.68 11.76
C VAL A 142 22.80 -3.12 12.20
N GLU A 143 23.19 -3.31 13.47
CA GLU A 143 23.44 -4.62 14.07
C GLU A 143 22.15 -5.30 14.60
N ASN A 144 20.97 -4.73 14.28
CA ASN A 144 19.66 -5.21 14.72
C ASN A 144 19.50 -5.20 16.26
N THR A 145 20.21 -4.31 16.96
CA THR A 145 20.02 -4.07 18.39
C THR A 145 19.00 -2.96 18.59
N LEU A 146 18.07 -3.13 19.53
CA LEU A 146 17.04 -2.14 19.83
C LEU A 146 17.70 -0.86 20.33
N SER A 147 17.59 0.24 19.58
CA SER A 147 18.21 1.52 19.92
C SER A 147 17.24 2.44 20.65
N ARG A 148 15.96 2.43 20.25
CA ARG A 148 14.94 3.31 20.80
C ARG A 148 13.56 2.70 20.71
N THR A 149 12.77 2.87 21.77
CA THR A 149 11.34 2.57 21.80
C THR A 149 10.57 3.83 22.19
N ILE A 150 9.56 4.19 21.39
CA ILE A 150 8.64 5.30 21.66
C ILE A 150 7.23 4.74 21.78
N ILE A 151 6.58 4.98 22.91
CA ILE A 151 5.21 4.56 23.17
C ILE A 151 4.27 5.74 23.02
N TYR A 152 3.17 5.53 22.31
CA TYR A 152 2.17 6.54 22.02
C TYR A 152 0.82 6.19 22.62
N ASN A 153 0.13 7.21 23.15
CA ASN A 153 -1.23 7.07 23.64
C ASN A 153 -2.27 6.91 22.51
N LYS A 154 -3.55 6.77 22.90
CA LYS A 154 -4.69 6.66 21.97
C LYS A 154 -4.80 7.80 20.93
N ASN A 155 -4.27 8.97 21.25
CA ASN A 155 -4.32 10.17 20.41
C ASN A 155 -3.06 10.36 19.56
N GLY A 156 -2.02 9.55 19.74
CA GLY A 156 -0.76 9.66 19.01
C GLY A 156 0.26 10.59 19.67
N ASN A 157 0.05 10.98 20.93
CA ASN A 157 1.05 11.71 21.70
C ASN A 157 1.99 10.73 22.38
N ILE A 158 3.27 11.10 22.47
CA ILE A 158 4.29 10.32 23.18
C ILE A 158 3.93 10.26 24.66
N THR A 159 3.94 9.05 25.21
CA THR A 159 3.77 8.79 26.64
C THR A 159 5.08 8.36 27.30
N GLU A 160 5.93 7.67 26.55
CA GLU A 160 7.20 7.15 27.06
C GLU A 160 8.20 7.05 25.91
N GLU A 161 9.46 7.38 26.20
CA GLU A 161 10.58 7.23 25.28
C GLU A 161 11.74 6.57 26.05
N ILE A 162 12.19 5.43 25.54
CA ILE A 162 13.26 4.62 26.14
C ILE A 162 14.37 4.53 25.08
N SER A 163 15.57 4.99 25.42
CA SER A 163 16.75 4.93 24.54
C SER A 163 17.80 4.02 25.15
N ALA A 164 18.51 3.26 24.32
CA ALA A 164 19.55 2.35 24.77
C ALA A 164 20.82 3.06 25.28
N ASP A 165 21.02 4.34 24.92
CA ASP A 165 22.16 5.17 25.36
C ASP A 165 22.05 5.68 26.82
N SER A 166 21.03 5.28 27.58
CA SER A 166 20.84 5.68 28.99
C SER A 166 21.19 4.58 30.00
N GLN A 167 22.09 3.65 29.67
CA GLN A 167 22.73 2.73 30.62
C GLN A 167 24.25 2.80 30.54
#